data_AF-A0A950NPJ8-F1
#
_entry.id   AF-A0A950NPJ8-F1
#
_cell.length_a   1.000
_cell.length_b   1.000
_cell.length_c   1.000
_cell.angle_alpha   90.00
_cell.angle_beta   90.00
_cell.angle_gamma   90.00
#
_symmetry.space_group_name_H-M   'P 1'
#
loop_
_entity.id
_entity.type
_entity.pdbx_description
1 polymer ?
#
loop_
_entity_poly.entity_id
_entity_poly.type
_entity_poly.pdbx_seq_one_letter_code
_entity_poly.pdbx_strand_id
1 'polypeptide(L)'
;TEADRVAKATTAAGIKLLVRIDFEPDWARADHAHNGHPDNLQDYSDFVRAVADRYKPGSPYGTVSAIEVWNEPNLQREWGDPISAQSAALYVQMVRGAYQAIKSVSPSTLVVTAGLSPTGWSDDTAQPDDRFLQWMFDAGLSGNYDVLGLHGNSQVSDPTAAPGSVPGLSDGSFYFRRIEQLRQIEVANGDTNKPIWLLEFGWTADAVHPAYAWFAVSEDQKAQNILSAFQYARTNWPWLGTMFVWTLPDPSWNTDREEYWWAIANPDGTARPALTAILSAAATKQLPT
;
A
#
# COMPACT_ATOMS: atom_id res chain seq x y z
N THR A 1 -9.91 3.42 -22.88
CA THR A 1 -10.44 2.64 -21.75
C THR A 1 -10.67 3.55 -20.55
N GLU A 2 -11.31 3.08 -19.47
CA GLU A 2 -11.40 3.87 -18.23
C GLU A 2 -10.02 4.24 -17.68
N ALA A 3 -9.05 3.32 -17.72
CA ALA A 3 -7.66 3.60 -17.34
C ALA A 3 -7.04 4.77 -18.14
N ASP A 4 -7.27 4.86 -19.46
CA ASP A 4 -6.81 5.99 -20.26
C ASP A 4 -7.47 7.32 -19.82
N ARG A 5 -8.76 7.28 -19.45
CA ARG A 5 -9.48 8.47 -19.00
C ARG A 5 -8.89 8.98 -17.69
N VAL A 6 -8.65 8.08 -16.73
CA VAL A 6 -8.04 8.42 -15.43
C VAL A 6 -6.62 8.95 -15.61
N ALA A 7 -5.75 8.21 -16.32
CA ALA A 7 -4.36 8.61 -16.53
C ALA A 7 -4.22 9.96 -17.24
N LYS A 8 -5.08 10.26 -18.24
CA LYS A 8 -5.14 11.57 -18.88
C LYS A 8 -5.58 12.66 -17.91
N ALA A 9 -6.64 12.42 -17.14
CA ALA A 9 -7.18 13.41 -16.21
C ALA A 9 -6.19 13.75 -15.09
N THR A 10 -5.52 12.76 -14.51
CA THR A 10 -4.51 12.98 -13.46
C THR A 10 -3.31 13.74 -14.01
N THR A 11 -2.82 13.36 -15.20
CA THR A 11 -1.73 14.08 -15.88
C THR A 11 -2.10 15.54 -16.16
N ALA A 12 -3.30 15.80 -16.68
CA ALA A 12 -3.78 17.16 -16.95
C ALA A 12 -3.94 17.99 -15.66
N ALA A 13 -4.23 17.35 -14.53
CA ALA A 13 -4.31 17.97 -13.21
C ALA A 13 -2.95 18.09 -12.50
N GLY A 14 -1.85 17.61 -13.10
CA GLY A 14 -0.52 17.60 -12.47
C GLY A 14 -0.37 16.60 -11.32
N ILE A 15 -1.28 15.62 -11.21
CA ILE A 15 -1.25 14.57 -10.19
C ILE A 15 -0.39 13.41 -10.69
N LYS A 16 0.60 13.01 -9.89
CA LYS A 16 1.42 11.82 -10.16
C LYS A 16 0.64 10.56 -9.78
N LEU A 17 0.62 9.59 -10.68
CA LEU A 17 -0.13 8.35 -10.49
C LEU A 17 0.81 7.20 -10.13
N LEU A 18 0.55 6.55 -8.99
CA LEU A 18 0.93 5.17 -8.74
C LEU A 18 -0.25 4.29 -9.18
N VAL A 19 0.01 3.19 -9.89
CA VAL A 19 -1.02 2.17 -10.18
C VAL A 19 -0.61 0.85 -9.54
N ARG A 20 -1.54 0.24 -8.81
CA ARG A 20 -1.41 -1.13 -8.33
C ARG A 20 -1.88 -2.08 -9.43
N ILE A 21 -1.10 -3.12 -9.67
CA ILE A 21 -1.47 -4.21 -10.56
C ILE A 21 -1.55 -5.48 -9.70
N ASP A 22 -2.76 -5.80 -9.32
CA ASP A 22 -3.19 -6.98 -8.58
C ASP A 22 -4.40 -7.61 -9.31
N PHE A 23 -4.90 -8.73 -8.80
CA PHE A 23 -5.95 -9.54 -9.43
C PHE A 23 -5.59 -10.05 -10.83
N GLU A 24 -5.36 -11.35 -10.91
CA GLU A 24 -5.21 -12.06 -12.16
C GLU A 24 -6.54 -12.16 -12.94
N PRO A 25 -6.49 -12.22 -14.28
CA PRO A 25 -7.63 -12.65 -15.05
C PRO A 25 -7.87 -14.17 -14.88
N ASP A 26 -9.13 -14.61 -14.93
CA ASP A 26 -9.54 -16.00 -14.69
C ASP A 26 -8.74 -17.09 -15.45
N TRP A 27 -8.19 -16.76 -16.63
CA TRP A 27 -7.41 -17.70 -17.45
C TRP A 27 -5.98 -17.91 -16.96
N ALA A 28 -5.46 -17.02 -16.12
CA ALA A 28 -4.06 -17.02 -15.69
C ALA A 28 -3.78 -17.99 -14.54
N ARG A 29 -4.83 -18.60 -13.98
CA ARG A 29 -4.73 -19.68 -13.00
C ARG A 29 -5.62 -20.86 -13.38
N ALA A 30 -5.07 -22.06 -13.31
CA ALA A 30 -5.79 -23.30 -13.60
C ALA A 30 -6.89 -23.61 -12.57
N ASP A 31 -6.75 -23.12 -11.33
CA ASP A 31 -7.74 -23.29 -10.27
C ASP A 31 -8.82 -22.21 -10.25
N HIS A 32 -8.72 -21.20 -11.13
CA HIS A 32 -9.60 -20.04 -11.16
C HIS A 32 -9.74 -19.36 -9.78
N ALA A 33 -8.65 -19.30 -9.00
CA ALA A 33 -8.65 -18.51 -7.78
C ALA A 33 -9.12 -17.08 -8.08
N HIS A 34 -9.81 -16.48 -7.12
CA HIS A 34 -10.13 -15.07 -7.16
C HIS A 34 -9.07 -14.37 -6.30
N ASN A 35 -8.18 -13.60 -6.94
CA ASN A 35 -7.08 -12.87 -6.30
C ASN A 35 -5.90 -13.76 -5.87
N GLY A 36 -5.31 -14.45 -6.85
CA GLY A 36 -4.07 -15.22 -6.72
C GLY A 36 -3.03 -14.82 -7.77
N HIS A 37 -1.75 -15.02 -7.47
CA HIS A 37 -0.72 -14.78 -8.48
C HIS A 37 -0.94 -15.70 -9.69
N PRO A 38 -0.54 -15.31 -10.92
CA PRO A 38 -0.69 -16.19 -12.09
C PRO A 38 0.23 -17.41 -12.00
N ASP A 39 -0.20 -18.53 -12.59
CA ASP A 39 0.59 -19.77 -12.67
C ASP A 39 1.91 -19.54 -13.44
N ASN A 40 1.86 -18.65 -14.43
CA ASN A 40 3.01 -18.22 -15.21
C ASN A 40 3.34 -16.74 -14.91
N LEU A 41 4.40 -16.51 -14.14
CA LEU A 41 4.85 -15.16 -13.79
C LEU A 41 5.30 -14.31 -14.99
N GLN A 42 5.58 -14.94 -16.15
CA GLN A 42 5.88 -14.18 -17.38
C GLN A 42 4.65 -13.43 -17.88
N ASP A 43 3.44 -13.97 -17.71
CA ASP A 43 2.20 -13.32 -18.15
C ASP A 43 1.98 -12.01 -17.38
N TYR A 44 2.27 -12.01 -16.07
CA TYR A 44 2.28 -10.79 -15.26
C TYR A 44 3.34 -9.80 -15.78
N SER A 45 4.57 -10.27 -16.02
CA SER A 45 5.69 -9.44 -16.48
C SER A 45 5.40 -8.78 -17.85
N ASP A 46 4.75 -9.52 -18.75
CA ASP A 46 4.35 -9.02 -20.06
C ASP A 46 3.23 -7.97 -19.95
N PHE A 47 2.26 -8.19 -19.06
CA PHE A 47 1.19 -7.23 -18.81
C PHE A 47 1.72 -5.93 -18.20
N VAL A 48 2.54 -5.99 -17.14
CA VAL A 48 3.11 -4.78 -16.54
C VAL A 48 4.02 -4.02 -17.50
N ARG A 49 4.73 -4.71 -18.41
CA ARG A 49 5.48 -4.08 -19.50
C ARG A 49 4.56 -3.33 -20.45
N ALA A 50 3.44 -3.92 -20.85
CA ALA A 50 2.47 -3.29 -21.73
C ALA A 50 1.87 -2.04 -21.08
N VAL A 51 1.55 -2.09 -19.78
CA VAL A 51 1.07 -0.93 -19.01
C VAL A 51 2.16 0.16 -18.95
N ALA A 52 3.39 -0.20 -18.61
CA ALA A 52 4.51 0.73 -18.52
C ALA A 52 4.81 1.40 -19.87
N ASP A 53 4.82 0.65 -20.98
CA ASP A 53 5.05 1.22 -22.32
C ASP A 53 3.90 2.14 -22.75
N ARG A 54 2.65 1.77 -22.43
CA ARG A 54 1.45 2.55 -22.76
C ARG A 54 1.40 3.89 -22.03
N TYR A 55 1.82 3.93 -20.76
CA TYR A 55 1.73 5.11 -19.90
C TYR A 55 3.09 5.69 -19.50
N LYS A 56 4.15 5.42 -20.28
CA LYS A 56 5.47 6.03 -20.08
C LYS A 56 5.41 7.56 -20.21
N PRO A 57 6.37 8.29 -19.62
CA PRO A 57 6.43 9.74 -19.73
C PRO A 57 6.33 10.23 -21.18
N GLY A 58 5.46 11.21 -21.42
CA GLY A 58 5.17 11.74 -22.76
C GLY A 58 4.13 10.95 -23.55
N SER A 59 3.55 9.90 -22.98
CA SER A 59 2.44 9.17 -23.61
C SER A 59 1.21 10.06 -23.83
N PRO A 60 0.52 9.96 -24.99
CA PRO A 60 -0.75 10.65 -25.22
C PRO A 60 -1.90 10.11 -24.35
N TYR A 61 -1.69 9.01 -23.62
CA TYR A 61 -2.67 8.40 -22.72
C TYR A 61 -2.51 8.83 -21.27
N GLY A 62 -1.58 9.74 -20.97
CA GLY A 62 -1.21 10.12 -19.60
C GLY A 62 0.00 9.33 -19.10
N THR A 63 0.53 9.75 -17.95
CA THR A 63 1.77 9.19 -17.38
C THR A 63 1.52 8.47 -16.06
N VAL A 64 1.99 7.21 -15.99
CA VAL A 64 2.11 6.45 -14.74
C VAL A 64 3.52 6.66 -14.19
N SER A 65 3.61 7.25 -12.99
CA SER A 65 4.89 7.57 -12.34
C SER A 65 5.48 6.37 -11.60
N ALA A 66 4.61 5.50 -11.08
CA ALA A 66 5.00 4.31 -10.33
C ALA A 66 4.02 3.16 -10.56
N ILE A 67 4.52 1.93 -10.50
CA ILE A 67 3.72 0.71 -10.52
C ILE A 67 4.01 -0.06 -9.24
N GLU A 68 2.97 -0.32 -8.46
CA GLU A 68 3.01 -1.27 -7.35
C GLU A 68 2.78 -2.69 -7.87
N VAL A 69 3.66 -3.60 -7.48
CA VAL A 69 3.62 -4.99 -7.89
C VAL A 69 2.85 -5.80 -6.85
N TRP A 70 1.59 -6.12 -7.18
CA TRP A 70 0.63 -6.87 -6.35
C TRP A 70 0.13 -6.12 -5.10
N ASN A 71 -0.70 -6.78 -4.28
CA ASN A 71 -1.21 -6.29 -2.99
C ASN A 71 -1.02 -7.35 -1.89
N GLU A 72 -0.54 -6.96 -0.71
CA GLU A 72 -0.53 -7.77 0.52
C GLU A 72 -0.22 -9.28 0.35
N PRO A 73 0.88 -9.68 -0.30
CA PRO A 73 1.21 -11.09 -0.59
C PRO A 73 1.46 -11.94 0.68
N ASN A 74 1.49 -11.33 1.86
CA ASN A 74 1.55 -12.01 3.14
C ASN A 74 0.19 -12.49 3.66
N LEU A 75 -0.86 -12.37 2.85
CA LEU A 75 -2.22 -12.84 3.12
C LEU A 75 -2.67 -13.81 2.04
N GLN A 76 -3.12 -15.01 2.42
CA GLN A 76 -3.57 -16.03 1.47
C GLN A 76 -4.72 -15.51 0.59
N ARG A 77 -5.66 -14.75 1.16
CA ARG A 77 -6.79 -14.18 0.39
C ARG A 77 -6.36 -13.19 -0.71
N GLU A 78 -5.15 -12.66 -0.61
CA GLU A 78 -4.57 -11.71 -1.56
C GLU A 78 -3.53 -12.40 -2.45
N TRP A 79 -3.09 -13.63 -2.12
CA TRP A 79 -2.02 -14.33 -2.83
C TRP A 79 -2.48 -15.61 -3.53
N GLY A 80 -3.61 -16.18 -3.12
CA GLY A 80 -4.20 -17.42 -3.64
C GLY A 80 -3.62 -18.70 -3.03
N ASP A 81 -2.36 -18.67 -2.57
CA ASP A 81 -1.63 -19.83 -2.06
C ASP A 81 -1.30 -19.69 -0.55
N PRO A 82 -0.98 -20.80 0.16
CA PRO A 82 -0.48 -20.75 1.53
C PRO A 82 0.75 -19.84 1.74
N ILE A 83 0.73 -19.04 2.81
CA ILE A 83 1.77 -18.06 3.10
C ILE A 83 2.98 -18.72 3.79
N SER A 84 4.15 -18.60 3.18
CA SER A 84 5.40 -19.21 3.63
C SER A 84 6.62 -18.47 3.10
N ALA A 85 7.83 -18.87 3.52
CA ALA A 85 9.06 -18.36 2.92
C ALA A 85 9.15 -18.65 1.40
N GLN A 86 8.54 -19.75 0.95
CA GLN A 86 8.48 -20.09 -0.48
C GLN A 86 7.52 -19.17 -1.24
N SER A 87 6.39 -18.78 -0.65
CA SER A 87 5.49 -17.80 -1.27
C SER A 87 6.13 -16.41 -1.34
N ALA A 88 6.87 -16.00 -0.31
CA ALA A 88 7.70 -14.78 -0.35
C ALA A 88 8.76 -14.83 -1.46
N ALA A 89 9.42 -15.97 -1.65
CA ALA A 89 10.39 -16.15 -2.73
C ALA A 89 9.74 -16.10 -4.13
N LEU A 90 8.52 -16.62 -4.28
CA LEU A 90 7.74 -16.54 -5.52
C LEU A 90 7.34 -15.09 -5.81
N TYR A 91 6.88 -14.36 -4.79
CA TYR A 91 6.59 -12.93 -4.89
C TYR A 91 7.83 -12.13 -5.35
N VAL A 92 9.01 -12.40 -4.79
CA VAL A 92 10.26 -11.74 -5.21
C VAL A 92 10.63 -12.06 -6.66
N GLN A 93 10.36 -13.27 -7.16
CA GLN A 93 10.55 -13.59 -8.58
C GLN A 93 9.62 -12.75 -9.47
N MET A 94 8.36 -12.57 -9.05
CA MET A 94 7.40 -11.72 -9.75
C MET A 94 7.84 -10.24 -9.77
N VAL A 95 8.30 -9.71 -8.64
CA VAL A 95 8.87 -8.35 -8.54
C VAL A 95 10.08 -8.18 -9.47
N ARG A 96 10.99 -9.16 -9.50
CA ARG A 96 12.15 -9.13 -10.40
C ARG A 96 11.75 -9.11 -11.87
N GLY A 97 10.80 -9.95 -12.27
CA GLY A 97 10.28 -9.98 -13.64
C GLY A 97 9.64 -8.64 -14.02
N ALA A 98 8.76 -8.12 -13.16
CA ALA A 98 8.13 -6.82 -13.35
C ALA A 98 9.16 -5.69 -13.45
N TYR A 99 10.16 -5.68 -12.57
CA TYR A 99 11.23 -4.68 -12.57
C TYR A 99 11.96 -4.64 -13.91
N GLN A 100 12.46 -5.79 -14.37
CA GLN A 100 13.18 -5.88 -15.64
C GLN A 100 12.29 -5.46 -16.81
N ALA A 101 11.04 -5.89 -16.81
CA ALA A 101 10.09 -5.62 -17.88
C ALA A 101 9.74 -4.12 -17.96
N ILE A 102 9.45 -3.47 -16.82
CA ILE A 102 9.18 -2.03 -16.73
C ILE A 102 10.41 -1.23 -17.15
N LYS A 103 11.59 -1.55 -16.60
CA LYS A 103 12.83 -0.82 -16.91
C LYS A 103 13.25 -0.93 -18.37
N SER A 104 12.85 -1.98 -19.08
CA SER A 104 13.15 -2.13 -20.52
C SER A 104 12.42 -1.14 -21.43
N VAL A 105 11.27 -0.59 -21.00
CA VAL A 105 10.41 0.28 -21.83
C VAL A 105 10.22 1.68 -21.23
N SER A 106 10.30 1.81 -19.90
CA SER A 106 10.18 3.07 -19.17
C SER A 106 11.12 3.07 -17.95
N PRO A 107 12.43 3.32 -18.14
CA PRO A 107 13.41 3.32 -17.05
C PRO A 107 13.07 4.26 -15.88
N SER A 108 12.34 5.34 -16.15
CA SER A 108 11.93 6.35 -15.17
C SER A 108 10.68 5.98 -14.37
N THR A 109 9.87 5.02 -14.81
CA THR A 109 8.72 4.54 -14.02
C THR A 109 9.25 3.77 -12.81
N LEU A 110 8.83 4.16 -11.62
CA LEU A 110 9.25 3.53 -10.38
C LEU A 110 8.55 2.19 -10.18
N VAL A 111 9.29 1.21 -9.68
CA VAL A 111 8.77 -0.11 -9.32
C VAL A 111 8.71 -0.18 -7.80
N VAL A 112 7.48 -0.31 -7.29
CA VAL A 112 7.18 -0.36 -5.86
C VAL A 112 6.79 -1.79 -5.52
N THR A 113 7.35 -2.34 -4.44
CA THR A 113 6.84 -3.61 -3.90
C THR A 113 5.44 -3.41 -3.33
N ALA A 114 4.68 -4.48 -3.18
CA ALA A 114 3.42 -4.50 -2.48
C ALA A 114 3.61 -4.02 -1.05
N GLY A 115 2.61 -3.29 -0.55
CA GLY A 115 2.48 -3.10 0.89
C GLY A 115 2.12 -4.41 1.56
N LEU A 116 2.84 -4.78 2.63
CA LEU A 116 2.51 -5.94 3.45
C LEU A 116 1.48 -5.55 4.51
N SER A 117 0.52 -6.44 4.76
CA SER A 117 -0.51 -6.23 5.78
C SER A 117 0.06 -6.43 7.20
N PRO A 118 -0.11 -5.49 8.13
CA PRO A 118 0.29 -5.69 9.53
C PRO A 118 -0.69 -6.62 10.25
N THR A 119 -0.36 -7.91 10.31
CA THR A 119 -1.27 -8.94 10.85
C THR A 119 -1.02 -9.25 12.32
N GLY A 120 0.24 -9.32 12.75
CA GLY A 120 0.63 -9.94 14.03
C GLY A 120 0.23 -11.43 14.14
N TRP A 121 -0.19 -12.04 13.03
CA TRP A 121 -0.71 -13.41 12.97
C TRP A 121 0.21 -14.31 12.14
N SER A 122 0.31 -15.59 12.49
CA SER A 122 1.33 -16.49 11.95
C SER A 122 0.78 -17.90 11.71
N ASP A 123 0.25 -18.14 10.52
CA ASP A 123 -0.12 -19.45 9.99
C ASP A 123 -0.04 -19.48 8.45
N ASP A 124 -0.66 -20.46 7.80
CA ASP A 124 -0.69 -20.59 6.35
C ASP A 124 -1.65 -19.58 5.66
N THR A 125 -2.52 -18.92 6.41
CA THR A 125 -3.45 -17.91 5.90
C THR A 125 -2.88 -16.50 5.96
N ALA A 126 -1.98 -16.23 6.92
CA ALA A 126 -1.33 -14.95 7.09
C ALA A 126 0.00 -15.08 7.83
N GLN A 127 0.97 -14.23 7.46
CA GLN A 127 2.23 -14.09 8.20
C GLN A 127 2.47 -12.65 8.64
N PRO A 128 3.22 -12.43 9.73
CA PRO A 128 3.58 -11.09 10.16
C PRO A 128 4.43 -10.40 9.08
N ASP A 129 4.20 -9.11 8.91
CA ASP A 129 4.82 -8.24 7.92
C ASP A 129 6.36 -8.15 8.06
N ASP A 130 6.91 -8.20 9.28
CA ASP A 130 8.37 -8.29 9.49
C ASP A 130 8.94 -9.60 8.98
N ARG A 131 8.31 -10.71 9.35
CA ARG A 131 8.78 -12.04 8.97
C ARG A 131 8.72 -12.21 7.46
N PHE A 132 7.61 -11.83 6.85
CA PHE A 132 7.46 -11.92 5.40
C PHE A 132 8.44 -10.99 4.67
N LEU A 133 8.65 -9.77 5.17
CA LEU A 133 9.66 -8.86 4.63
C LEU A 133 11.08 -9.44 4.72
N GLN A 134 11.45 -10.05 5.85
CA GLN A 134 12.75 -10.71 5.98
C GLN A 134 12.89 -11.84 4.97
N TRP A 135 11.86 -12.67 4.78
CA TRP A 135 11.89 -13.72 3.75
C TRP A 135 12.02 -13.17 2.34
N MET A 136 11.43 -12.01 2.05
CA MET A 136 11.63 -11.33 0.76
C MET A 136 13.10 -10.94 0.56
N PHE A 137 13.76 -10.39 1.58
CA PHE A 137 15.19 -10.09 1.50
C PHE A 137 16.06 -11.35 1.38
N ASP A 138 15.76 -12.40 2.15
CA ASP A 138 16.44 -13.70 2.07
C ASP A 138 16.33 -14.32 0.67
N ALA A 139 15.20 -14.08 -0.03
CA ALA A 139 14.96 -14.51 -1.41
C ALA A 139 15.61 -13.62 -2.48
N GLY A 140 16.33 -12.56 -2.07
CA GLY A 140 17.07 -11.68 -2.97
C GLY A 140 16.23 -10.56 -3.57
N LEU A 141 15.38 -9.91 -2.76
CA LEU A 141 14.65 -8.70 -3.14
C LEU A 141 15.58 -7.56 -3.57
N SER A 142 16.71 -7.39 -2.88
CA SER A 142 17.64 -6.27 -3.10
C SER A 142 18.06 -6.11 -4.56
N GLY A 143 18.03 -4.86 -5.03
CA GLY A 143 18.34 -4.51 -6.42
C GLY A 143 17.20 -4.72 -7.43
N ASN A 144 16.06 -5.29 -7.02
CA ASN A 144 14.92 -5.56 -7.92
C ASN A 144 13.71 -4.63 -7.70
N TYR A 145 13.90 -3.52 -6.98
CA TYR A 145 12.84 -2.53 -6.72
C TYR A 145 13.43 -1.12 -6.62
N ASP A 146 12.60 -0.09 -6.81
CA ASP A 146 13.01 1.31 -6.59
C ASP A 146 12.53 1.86 -5.25
N VAL A 147 11.36 1.42 -4.78
CA VAL A 147 10.73 1.87 -3.54
C VAL A 147 10.17 0.67 -2.78
N LEU A 148 10.44 0.58 -1.48
CA LEU A 148 9.81 -0.43 -0.62
C LEU A 148 8.42 0.08 -0.21
N GLY A 149 7.37 -0.59 -0.66
CA GLY A 149 5.99 -0.32 -0.28
C GLY A 149 5.65 -0.99 1.05
N LEU A 150 4.95 -0.28 1.94
CA LEU A 150 4.47 -0.79 3.22
C LEU A 150 3.03 -0.31 3.48
N HIS A 151 2.24 -1.04 4.27
CA HIS A 151 0.99 -0.53 4.83
C HIS A 151 1.20 -0.07 6.28
N GLY A 152 0.72 1.13 6.60
CA GLY A 152 0.76 1.74 7.92
C GLY A 152 -0.62 1.79 8.55
N ASN A 153 -1.40 0.71 8.45
CA ASN A 153 -2.63 0.66 9.21
C ASN A 153 -2.28 0.70 10.71
N SER A 154 -3.08 1.41 11.48
CA SER A 154 -2.94 1.35 12.93
C SER A 154 -4.32 1.31 13.54
N GLN A 155 -4.37 0.66 14.69
CA GLN A 155 -5.63 0.35 15.35
C GLN A 155 -5.78 1.32 16.52
N VAL A 156 -5.73 0.80 17.74
CA VAL A 156 -6.07 1.55 18.97
C VAL A 156 -5.04 2.61 19.37
N SER A 157 -3.76 2.45 19.03
CA SER A 157 -2.70 3.32 19.54
C SER A 157 -2.70 4.72 18.93
N ASP A 158 -2.29 5.72 19.72
CA ASP A 158 -1.93 7.05 19.19
C ASP A 158 -0.89 6.92 18.06
N PRO A 159 -0.99 7.68 16.96
CA PRO A 159 -0.05 7.57 15.83
C PRO A 159 1.42 7.79 16.20
N THR A 160 1.69 8.49 17.30
CA THR A 160 3.05 8.78 17.80
C THR A 160 3.55 7.76 18.82
N ALA A 161 2.69 6.84 19.28
CA ALA A 161 3.04 5.81 20.26
C ALA A 161 4.08 4.84 19.69
N ALA A 162 5.13 4.57 20.47
CA ALA A 162 6.14 3.60 20.09
C ALA A 162 5.55 2.17 20.15
N PRO A 163 5.97 1.25 19.26
CA PRO A 163 5.55 -0.15 19.34
C PRO A 163 5.76 -0.74 20.74
N GLY A 164 4.72 -1.40 21.27
CA GLY A 164 4.71 -2.00 22.62
C GLY A 164 4.56 -1.02 23.79
N SER A 165 4.36 0.28 23.54
CA SER A 165 4.24 1.28 24.63
C SER A 165 2.87 1.35 25.29
N VAL A 166 1.84 0.72 24.72
CA VAL A 166 0.45 0.78 25.23
C VAL A 166 0.16 -0.52 25.98
N PRO A 167 -0.24 -0.45 27.27
CA PRO A 167 -0.59 -1.65 28.03
C PRO A 167 -1.68 -2.47 27.33
N GLY A 168 -1.42 -3.77 27.16
CA GLY A 168 -2.35 -4.70 26.48
C GLY A 168 -2.16 -4.80 24.97
N LEU A 169 -1.31 -3.97 24.36
CA LEU A 169 -0.97 -4.03 22.92
C LEU A 169 0.54 -4.27 22.77
N SER A 170 0.96 -5.53 22.89
CA SER A 170 2.38 -5.86 22.83
C SER A 170 2.94 -5.98 21.41
N ASP A 171 2.09 -6.30 20.43
CA ASP A 171 2.54 -6.50 19.04
C ASP A 171 2.72 -5.16 18.32
N GLY A 172 3.73 -5.08 17.45
CA GLY A 172 3.99 -3.89 16.67
C GLY A 172 2.89 -3.60 15.65
N SER A 173 2.18 -4.61 15.15
CA SER A 173 1.13 -4.47 14.13
C SER A 173 -0.03 -3.55 14.53
N PHE A 174 -0.19 -3.29 15.83
CA PHE A 174 -1.19 -2.35 16.35
C PHE A 174 -0.84 -0.87 16.11
N TYR A 175 0.42 -0.56 15.77
CA TYR A 175 1.00 0.78 15.84
C TYR A 175 1.35 1.36 14.46
N PHE A 176 1.02 2.62 14.23
CA PHE A 176 1.46 3.34 13.03
C PHE A 176 2.99 3.38 12.92
N ARG A 177 3.70 3.46 14.06
CA ARG A 177 5.17 3.47 14.10
C ARG A 177 5.81 2.11 13.87
N ARG A 178 5.04 1.06 13.59
CA ARG A 178 5.52 -0.25 13.11
C ARG A 178 6.49 -0.13 11.93
N ILE A 179 6.29 0.88 11.10
CA ILE A 179 7.15 1.20 9.95
C ILE A 179 8.62 1.36 10.36
N GLU A 180 8.93 1.84 11.57
CA GLU A 180 10.32 1.97 12.05
C GLU A 180 11.02 0.60 12.19
N GLN A 181 10.29 -0.42 12.64
CA GLN A 181 10.81 -1.79 12.75
C GLN A 181 10.98 -2.44 11.37
N LEU A 182 10.08 -2.15 10.42
CA LEU A 182 10.21 -2.63 9.03
C LEU A 182 11.39 -1.95 8.31
N ARG A 183 11.61 -0.66 8.56
CA ARG A 183 12.80 0.06 8.07
C ARG A 183 14.10 -0.54 8.64
N GLN A 184 14.10 -1.00 9.88
CA GLN A 184 15.28 -1.68 10.45
C GLN A 184 15.63 -2.96 9.69
N ILE A 185 14.64 -3.70 9.20
CA ILE A 185 14.84 -4.89 8.36
C ILE A 185 15.47 -4.52 7.03
N GLU A 186 14.95 -3.50 6.34
CA GLU A 186 15.54 -2.99 5.09
C GLU A 186 17.00 -2.55 5.29
N VAL A 187 17.28 -1.82 6.38
CA VAL A 187 18.63 -1.39 6.73
C VAL A 187 19.55 -2.57 7.05
N ALA A 188 19.08 -3.56 7.81
CA ALA A 188 19.85 -4.74 8.18
C ALA A 188 20.24 -5.59 6.96
N ASN A 189 19.41 -5.58 5.91
CA ASN A 189 19.67 -6.26 4.64
C ASN A 189 20.46 -5.40 3.63
N GLY A 190 20.86 -4.18 4.01
CA GLY A 190 21.80 -3.35 3.25
C GLY A 190 21.17 -2.36 2.27
N ASP A 191 19.84 -2.31 2.13
CA ASP A 191 19.14 -1.41 1.21
C ASP A 191 18.88 -0.01 1.83
N THR A 192 19.88 0.55 2.51
CA THR A 192 19.75 1.80 3.27
C THR A 192 19.41 3.03 2.43
N ASN A 193 19.64 2.99 1.12
CA ASN A 193 19.45 4.11 0.20
C ASN A 193 18.11 4.05 -0.56
N LYS A 194 17.32 2.99 -0.33
CA LYS A 194 15.98 2.87 -0.92
C LYS A 194 14.96 3.63 -0.08
N PRO A 195 14.07 4.43 -0.69
CA PRO A 195 12.99 5.07 0.04
C PRO A 195 11.86 4.08 0.35
N ILE A 196 11.10 4.38 1.39
CA ILE A 196 9.85 3.67 1.75
C ILE A 196 8.66 4.55 1.39
N TRP A 197 7.61 3.97 0.81
CA TRP A 197 6.29 4.61 0.68
C TRP A 197 5.25 3.86 1.51
N LEU A 198 4.31 4.58 2.12
CA LEU A 198 3.13 3.97 2.73
C LEU A 198 2.00 3.93 1.73
N LEU A 199 1.67 2.74 1.23
CA LEU A 199 0.70 2.55 0.13
C LEU A 199 -0.75 2.55 0.62
N GLU A 200 -0.93 2.25 1.90
CA GLU A 200 -2.19 2.44 2.62
C GLU A 200 -1.87 2.85 4.06
N PHE A 201 -2.57 3.86 4.58
CA PHE A 201 -2.68 4.14 6.01
C PHE A 201 -3.98 4.88 6.31
N GLY A 202 -4.49 4.75 7.53
CA GLY A 202 -5.73 5.38 7.93
C GLY A 202 -6.25 4.87 9.27
N TRP A 203 -7.42 5.37 9.66
CA TRP A 203 -8.18 4.92 10.82
C TRP A 203 -9.64 4.77 10.42
N THR A 204 -10.30 3.76 10.99
CA THR A 204 -11.72 3.52 10.72
C THR A 204 -12.62 4.16 11.77
N ALA A 205 -13.80 4.58 11.34
CA ALA A 205 -14.90 4.95 12.23
C ALA A 205 -15.99 3.86 12.32
N ASP A 206 -15.67 2.65 11.87
CA ASP A 206 -16.62 1.55 11.73
C ASP A 206 -17.02 0.97 13.08
N ALA A 207 -18.13 1.45 13.64
CA ALA A 207 -18.70 0.91 14.86
C ALA A 207 -19.71 -0.23 14.62
N VAL A 208 -19.94 -0.65 13.36
CA VAL A 208 -21.01 -1.58 13.01
C VAL A 208 -20.51 -2.97 12.65
N HIS A 209 -19.32 -3.07 12.04
CA HIS A 209 -18.70 -4.35 11.69
C HIS A 209 -17.80 -4.86 12.82
N PRO A 210 -18.05 -6.05 13.39
CA PRO A 210 -17.31 -6.54 14.56
C PRO A 210 -15.79 -6.65 14.38
N ALA A 211 -15.32 -6.87 13.15
CA ALA A 211 -13.89 -6.95 12.82
C ALA A 211 -13.15 -5.62 13.08
N TYR A 212 -13.87 -4.49 13.00
CA TYR A 212 -13.32 -3.14 13.07
C TYR A 212 -13.80 -2.34 14.31
N ALA A 213 -15.01 -2.65 14.80
CA ALA A 213 -15.68 -1.93 15.88
C ALA A 213 -14.88 -1.81 17.17
N TRP A 214 -14.00 -2.78 17.46
CA TRP A 214 -13.21 -2.78 18.68
C TRP A 214 -12.10 -1.72 18.71
N PHE A 215 -11.68 -1.19 17.56
CA PHE A 215 -10.68 -0.12 17.44
C PHE A 215 -11.16 1.11 16.67
N ALA A 216 -12.46 1.18 16.38
CA ALA A 216 -13.05 2.34 15.72
C ALA A 216 -12.88 3.61 16.55
N VAL A 217 -12.65 4.71 15.86
CA VAL A 217 -12.55 6.05 16.44
C VAL A 217 -13.64 6.96 15.90
N SER A 218 -13.87 8.13 16.52
CA SER A 218 -14.78 9.12 15.93
C SER A 218 -14.20 9.68 14.62
N GLU A 219 -15.04 10.22 13.73
CA GLU A 219 -14.59 10.89 12.50
C GLU A 219 -13.61 12.05 12.79
N ASP A 220 -13.80 12.78 13.90
CA ASP A 220 -12.88 13.84 14.32
C ASP A 220 -11.54 13.28 14.79
N GLN A 221 -11.54 12.18 15.55
CA GLN A 221 -10.30 11.53 15.99
C GLN A 221 -9.56 10.91 14.80
N LYS A 222 -10.28 10.32 13.83
CA LYS A 222 -9.71 9.86 12.56
C LYS A 222 -8.97 10.99 11.85
N ALA A 223 -9.59 12.16 11.73
CA ALA A 223 -8.98 13.33 11.11
C ALA A 223 -7.70 13.76 11.85
N GLN A 224 -7.74 13.81 13.18
CA GLN A 224 -6.58 14.14 14.02
C GLN A 224 -5.46 13.11 13.89
N ASN A 225 -5.78 11.82 13.85
CA ASN A 225 -4.81 10.76 13.72
C ASN A 225 -4.09 10.80 12.37
N ILE A 226 -4.83 11.00 11.27
CA ILE A 226 -4.25 11.11 9.92
C ILE A 226 -3.29 12.31 9.85
N LEU A 227 -3.69 13.48 10.37
CA LEU A 227 -2.79 14.64 10.40
C LEU A 227 -1.55 14.40 11.26
N SER A 228 -1.72 13.81 12.44
CA SER A 228 -0.61 13.51 13.35
C SER A 228 0.37 12.52 12.73
N ALA A 229 -0.12 11.52 11.98
CA ALA A 229 0.70 10.57 11.24
C ALA A 229 1.57 11.26 10.18
N PHE A 230 0.99 12.13 9.35
CA PHE A 230 1.75 12.92 8.38
C PHE A 230 2.81 13.80 9.04
N GLN A 231 2.46 14.48 10.13
CA GLN A 231 3.38 15.37 10.85
C GLN A 231 4.51 14.60 11.53
N TYR A 232 4.20 13.43 12.09
CA TYR A 232 5.18 12.54 12.71
C TYR A 232 6.16 12.03 11.66
N ALA A 233 5.66 11.47 10.56
CA ALA A 233 6.46 10.98 9.45
C ALA A 233 7.38 12.08 8.88
N ARG A 234 6.83 13.28 8.63
CA ARG A 234 7.60 14.43 8.13
C ARG A 234 8.78 14.80 9.04
N THR A 235 8.57 14.73 10.35
CA THR A 235 9.58 15.14 11.33
C THR A 235 10.63 14.05 11.55
N ASN A 236 10.22 12.78 11.56
CA ASN A 236 11.05 11.69 12.08
C ASN A 236 11.57 10.73 11.01
N TRP A 237 10.96 10.66 9.83
CA TRP A 237 11.27 9.66 8.81
C TRP A 237 11.79 10.30 7.52
N PRO A 238 13.04 10.81 7.49
CA PRO A 238 13.63 11.43 6.29
C PRO A 238 13.83 10.45 5.12
N TRP A 239 13.68 9.15 5.35
CA TRP A 239 13.73 8.07 4.36
C TRP A 239 12.35 7.74 3.77
N LEU A 240 11.27 8.30 4.32
CA LEU A 240 9.93 8.11 3.78
C LEU A 240 9.70 9.06 2.60
N GLY A 241 9.14 8.52 1.52
CA GLY A 241 8.64 9.30 0.39
C GLY A 241 7.15 9.61 0.54
N THR A 242 6.32 8.93 -0.25
CA THR A 242 4.88 9.19 -0.32
C THR A 242 4.09 8.39 0.73
N MET A 243 3.02 8.99 1.24
CA MET A 243 2.00 8.31 2.05
C MET A 243 0.63 8.46 1.37
N PHE A 244 -0.06 7.34 1.18
CA PHE A 244 -1.38 7.27 0.55
C PHE A 244 -2.45 7.02 1.62
N VAL A 245 -3.33 8.01 1.84
CA VAL A 245 -4.45 7.88 2.77
C VAL A 245 -5.48 6.95 2.16
N TRP A 246 -5.79 5.85 2.84
CA TRP A 246 -6.91 4.99 2.51
C TRP A 246 -8.17 5.54 3.24
N THR A 247 -9.18 6.11 2.57
CA THR A 247 -9.39 6.19 1.10
C THR A 247 -10.38 7.28 0.66
N LEU A 248 -10.53 7.47 -0.66
CA LEU A 248 -11.72 8.13 -1.24
C LEU A 248 -12.81 7.07 -1.52
N PRO A 249 -14.10 7.40 -1.33
CA PRO A 249 -15.17 6.42 -1.46
C PRO A 249 -15.51 6.10 -2.92
N ASP A 250 -15.86 4.84 -3.19
CA ASP A 250 -16.66 4.52 -4.37
C ASP A 250 -18.07 5.15 -4.21
N PRO A 251 -18.65 5.76 -5.26
CA PRO A 251 -19.97 6.38 -5.19
C PRO A 251 -21.12 5.45 -4.79
N SER A 252 -20.94 4.13 -4.90
CA SER A 252 -21.94 3.12 -4.54
C SER A 252 -21.86 2.65 -3.09
N TRP A 253 -20.80 3.01 -2.35
CA TRP A 253 -20.64 2.59 -0.97
C TRP A 253 -21.72 3.17 -0.05
N ASN A 254 -22.06 2.41 0.97
CA ASN A 254 -22.97 2.80 2.04
C ASN A 254 -22.47 2.22 3.37
N THR A 255 -23.22 2.43 4.45
CA THR A 255 -22.83 2.01 5.80
C THR A 255 -22.67 0.50 6.00
N ASP A 256 -23.16 -0.32 5.07
CA ASP A 256 -23.03 -1.78 5.11
C ASP A 256 -21.68 -2.27 4.54
N ARG A 257 -20.88 -1.37 3.97
CA ARG A 257 -19.52 -1.63 3.50
C ARG A 257 -18.53 -1.14 4.55
N GLU A 258 -17.50 -1.93 4.86
CA GLU A 258 -16.50 -1.52 5.86
C GLU A 258 -15.64 -0.35 5.33
N GLU A 259 -15.32 -0.35 4.04
CA GLU A 259 -14.52 0.68 3.35
C GLU A 259 -15.16 2.07 3.43
N TYR A 260 -16.50 2.13 3.49
CA TYR A 260 -17.24 3.37 3.72
C TYR A 260 -16.77 4.08 4.99
N TRP A 261 -16.38 3.34 6.03
CA TRP A 261 -15.98 3.88 7.32
C TRP A 261 -14.51 4.26 7.40
N TRP A 262 -13.68 3.90 6.41
CA TRP A 262 -12.31 4.40 6.25
C TRP A 262 -12.28 5.68 5.41
N ALA A 263 -13.27 5.86 4.53
CA ALA A 263 -13.30 6.96 3.59
C ALA A 263 -13.22 8.35 4.26
N ILE A 264 -12.43 9.25 3.68
CA ILE A 264 -12.25 10.64 4.14
C ILE A 264 -13.28 11.61 3.55
N ALA A 265 -14.10 11.13 2.62
CA ALA A 265 -15.22 11.84 2.00
C ALA A 265 -16.46 10.95 2.00
N ASN A 266 -17.62 11.54 1.74
CA ASN A 266 -18.85 10.80 1.47
C ASN A 266 -18.91 10.32 0.01
N PRO A 267 -19.66 9.26 -0.31
CA PRO A 267 -19.83 8.75 -1.68
C PRO A 267 -20.34 9.79 -2.69
N ASP A 268 -21.04 10.83 -2.23
CA ASP A 268 -21.50 11.96 -3.05
C ASP A 268 -20.41 13.04 -3.29
N GLY A 269 -19.20 12.83 -2.77
CA GLY A 269 -18.06 13.75 -2.87
C GLY A 269 -18.02 14.83 -1.81
N THR A 270 -19.01 14.93 -0.92
CA THR A 270 -18.97 15.90 0.19
C THR A 270 -17.89 15.52 1.20
N ALA A 271 -17.20 16.53 1.74
CA ALA A 271 -16.08 16.30 2.65
C ALA A 271 -16.54 15.78 4.02
N ARG A 272 -15.79 14.83 4.59
CA ARG A 272 -15.86 14.48 6.02
C ARG A 272 -14.77 15.25 6.80
N PRO A 273 -14.75 15.15 8.15
CA PRO A 273 -13.72 15.83 8.96
C PRO A 273 -12.29 15.58 8.46
N ALA A 274 -11.95 14.34 8.09
CA ALA A 274 -10.62 14.00 7.60
C ALA A 274 -10.24 14.74 6.30
N LEU A 275 -11.08 14.75 5.26
CA LEU A 275 -10.76 15.51 4.03
C LEU A 275 -10.68 17.01 4.31
N THR A 276 -11.58 17.54 5.13
CA THR A 276 -11.56 18.96 5.53
C THR A 276 -10.25 19.33 6.22
N ALA A 277 -9.79 18.49 7.14
CA ALA A 277 -8.56 18.67 7.89
C ALA A 277 -7.32 18.59 6.98
N ILE A 278 -7.27 17.61 6.07
CA ILE A 278 -6.18 17.44 5.10
C ILE A 278 -6.09 18.67 4.17
N LEU A 279 -7.20 19.12 3.60
CA LEU A 279 -7.22 20.29 2.71
C LEU A 279 -6.76 21.56 3.44
N SER A 280 -7.19 21.74 4.70
CA SER A 280 -6.78 22.88 5.53
C SER A 280 -5.28 22.85 5.86
N ALA A 281 -4.76 21.67 6.22
CA ALA A 281 -3.34 21.47 6.52
C ALA A 281 -2.46 21.62 5.28
N ALA A 282 -2.92 21.19 4.10
CA ALA A 282 -2.25 21.41 2.82
C ALA A 282 -2.19 22.90 2.46
N ALA A 283 -3.30 23.63 2.59
CA ALA A 283 -3.38 25.07 2.31
C ALA A 283 -2.45 25.90 3.23
N THR A 284 -2.22 25.43 4.45
CA THR A 284 -1.34 26.06 5.44
C THR A 284 0.07 25.48 5.47
N LYS A 285 0.42 24.60 4.51
CA LYS A 285 1.75 23.96 4.37
C LYS A 285 2.21 23.16 5.60
N GLN A 286 1.26 22.62 6.36
CA GLN A 286 1.52 21.74 7.50
C GLN A 286 1.78 20.29 7.06
N LEU A 287 1.35 19.90 5.87
CA LEU A 287 1.61 18.59 5.27
C LEU A 287 2.85 18.62 4.36
N PRO A 288 3.56 17.49 4.18
CA PRO A 288 4.58 17.34 3.14
C PRO A 288 4.05 17.78 1.77
N THR A 289 4.88 18.51 1.00
CA THR A 289 4.60 18.94 -0.38
C THR A 289 5.40 18.11 -1.36
#